data_AF-A0A450U0E8-F1
#
_entry.id   AF-A0A450U0E8-F1
#
_cell.length_a   1.000
_cell.length_b   1.000
_cell.length_c   1.000
_cell.angle_alpha   90.00
_cell.angle_beta   90.00
_cell.angle_gamma   90.00
#
_symmetry.space_group_name_H-M   'P 1'
#
loop_
_entity.id
_entity.type
_entity.pdbx_description
1 polymer ?
#
loop_
_entity_poly.entity_id
_entity_poly.type
_entity_poly.pdbx_seq_one_letter_code
_entity_poly.pdbx_strand_id
1 'polypeptide(L)' 'MTISARIYAELRKAGKPLEDIDLLIAGVAVANNLVLITHNQSHFERIPGLEIEDWSEGS' A
#
# COMPACT_ATOMS: atom_id res chain seq x y z
N MET A 1 12.01 0.77 6.88
CA MET A 1 12.51 0.03 5.69
C MET A 1 12.18 -1.48 5.72
N THR A 2 12.22 -2.17 6.86
CA THR A 2 11.95 -3.63 6.94
C THR A 2 10.52 -4.03 6.55
N ILE A 3 9.53 -3.15 6.79
CA ILE A 3 8.12 -3.41 6.51
C ILE A 3 7.85 -3.44 4.99
N SER A 4 8.37 -2.48 4.22
CA SER A 4 8.25 -2.48 2.75
C SER A 4 8.85 -3.75 2.13
N ALA A 5 10.07 -4.13 2.54
CA ALA A 5 10.72 -5.35 2.03
C ALA A 5 9.92 -6.62 2.32
N ARG A 6 9.28 -6.71 3.50
CA ARG A 6 8.38 -7.82 3.84
C ARG A 6 7.13 -7.82 2.96
N ILE A 7 6.48 -6.67 2.81
CA ILE A 7 5.29 -6.51 1.94
C ILE A 7 5.63 -6.91 0.49
N TYR A 8 6.81 -6.52 0.00
CA TYR A 8 7.29 -6.87 -1.34
C TYR A 8 7.47 -8.38 -1.51
N ALA A 9 8.13 -9.02 -0.56
CA ALA A 9 8.35 -10.45 -0.58
C ALA A 9 7.03 -11.23 -0.59
N GLU A 10 6.04 -10.81 0.19
CA GLU A 10 4.72 -11.46 0.27
C GLU A 10 3.91 -11.25 -1.02
N LEU A 11 3.86 -10.03 -1.54
CA LEU A 11 3.16 -9.72 -2.80
C LEU A 11 3.79 -10.43 -4.01
N ARG A 12 5.12 -10.50 -4.04
CA ARG A 12 5.86 -11.22 -5.09
C ARG A 12 5.61 -12.72 -5.04
N LYS A 13 5.58 -13.32 -3.84
CA LYS A 13 5.17 -14.73 -3.66
C LYS A 13 3.73 -14.99 -4.10
N ALA A 14 2.83 -14.04 -3.86
CA ALA A 14 1.43 -14.13 -4.26
C ALA A 14 1.17 -13.90 -5.77
N GLY A 15 2.22 -13.63 -6.57
CA GLY A 15 2.09 -13.36 -8.00
C GLY A 15 1.43 -12.01 -8.32
N LYS A 16 1.39 -11.08 -7.35
CA LYS A 16 0.75 -9.77 -7.47
C LYS A 16 1.75 -8.64 -7.14
N PRO A 17 2.85 -8.49 -7.90
CA PRO A 17 3.82 -7.44 -7.63
C PRO A 17 3.15 -6.06 -7.76
N LEU A 18 3.38 -5.18 -6.77
CA LEU A 18 3.16 -3.74 -6.91
C LEU A 18 4.38 -3.10 -7.57
N GLU A 19 4.19 -1.91 -8.14
CA GLU A 19 5.31 -1.08 -8.56
C GLU A 19 6.18 -0.68 -7.35
N ASP A 20 7.48 -0.54 -7.58
CA ASP A 20 8.47 -0.34 -6.51
C ASP A 20 8.18 0.93 -5.68
N ILE A 21 7.63 1.98 -6.30
CA ILE A 21 7.27 3.25 -5.64
C ILE A 21 6.04 3.08 -4.74
N ASP A 22 4.98 2.45 -5.24
CA ASP A 22 3.75 2.21 -4.46
C ASP A 22 4.05 1.41 -3.20
N LEU A 23 4.98 0.46 -3.31
CA LEU A 23 5.40 -0.37 -2.20
C LEU A 23 6.19 0.41 -1.13
N LEU A 24 7.00 1.39 -1.54
CA LEU A 24 7.67 2.30 -0.61
C LEU A 24 6.66 3.18 0.11
N ILE A 25 5.70 3.76 -0.61
CA ILE A 25 4.63 4.60 -0.05
C ILE A 25 3.82 3.80 0.99
N ALA A 26 3.33 2.63 0.60
CA ALA A 26 2.56 1.76 1.48
C ALA A 26 3.35 1.32 2.71
N GLY A 27 4.64 0.97 2.54
CA GLY A 27 5.46 0.57 3.66
C GLY A 27 5.76 1.69 4.66
N VAL A 28 5.79 2.95 4.21
CA VAL A 28 5.85 4.12 5.11
C VAL A 28 4.53 4.28 5.87
N ALA A 29 3.38 4.18 5.19
CA ALA A 29 2.07 4.30 5.82
C ALA A 29 1.86 3.23 6.90
N VAL A 30 2.10 1.95 6.58
CA VAL A 30 1.98 0.84 7.54
C VAL A 30 2.95 0.98 8.71
N ALA A 31 4.21 1.39 8.46
CA ALA A 31 5.21 1.53 9.52
C ALA A 31 4.88 2.61 10.55
N ASN A 32 4.09 3.60 10.15
CA ASN A 32 3.71 4.74 10.99
C ASN A 32 2.23 4.72 11.37
N ASN A 33 1.49 3.66 11.04
CA ASN A 33 0.05 3.52 11.28
C ASN A 33 -0.76 4.71 10.72
N LEU A 34 -0.48 5.07 9.46
CA LEU A 34 -1.12 6.17 8.73
C LEU A 34 -2.16 5.64 7.74
N VAL A 35 -3.17 6.46 7.45
CA VAL A 35 -4.11 6.27 6.34
C VAL A 35 -3.50 6.83 5.05
N LEU A 36 -3.53 6.04 3.97
CA LEU A 36 -3.10 6.47 2.65
C LEU A 36 -4.27 7.07 1.87
N ILE A 37 -4.17 8.36 1.53
CA ILE A 37 -5.14 9.00 0.63
C ILE A 37 -4.73 8.74 -0.82
N THR A 38 -5.59 8.09 -1.60
CA THR A 38 -5.31 7.80 -3.02
C THR A 38 -6.60 7.59 -3.82
N HIS A 39 -6.58 8.02 -5.08
CA HIS A 39 -7.65 7.73 -6.04
C HIS A 39 -7.50 6.34 -6.68
N ASN A 40 -6.35 5.68 -6.50
CA ASN A 40 -6.08 4.36 -7.09
C ASN A 40 -6.18 3.26 -6.04
N GLN A 41 -7.33 3.16 -5.37
CA GLN A 41 -7.57 2.21 -4.27
C GLN A 41 -7.22 0.77 -4.67
N SER A 42 -7.61 0.36 -5.88
CA SER A 42 -7.36 -0.98 -6.42
C SER A 42 -5.88 -1.41 -6.42
N HIS A 43 -4.95 -0.46 -6.54
CA HIS A 43 -3.52 -0.75 -6.48
C HIS A 43 -3.05 -1.11 -5.07
N PHE A 44 -3.65 -0.51 -4.05
CA PHE A 44 -3.19 -0.56 -2.66
C PHE A 44 -4.00 -1.51 -1.76
N GLU A 45 -5.25 -1.84 -2.12
CA GLU A 45 -6.13 -2.77 -1.38
C GLU A 45 -5.52 -4.15 -1.11
N ARG A 46 -4.57 -4.58 -1.95
CA ARG A 46 -3.85 -5.85 -1.83
C ARG A 46 -2.77 -5.86 -0.74
N ILE A 47 -2.54 -4.73 -0.05
CA ILE A 47 -1.53 -4.59 1.01
C ILE A 47 -2.18 -4.79 2.39
N PRO A 48 -1.86 -5.89 3.09
CA PRO A 48 -2.46 -6.17 4.39
C PRO A 48 -2.09 -5.11 5.44
N GLY A 49 -3.10 -4.61 6.15
CA GLY A 49 -2.91 -3.64 7.24
C GLY A 49 -2.68 -2.19 6.77
N LEU A 50 -2.91 -1.89 5.50
CA LEU A 50 -2.93 -0.53 4.98
C LEU A 50 -4.36 0.01 5.00
N GLU A 51 -4.59 1.09 5.73
CA GLU A 51 -5.83 1.86 5.68
C GLU A 51 -5.78 2.83 4.51
N ILE A 52 -6.87 2.92 3.74
CA ILE A 52 -6.94 3.70 2.50
C ILE A 52 -8.23 4.51 2.51
N GLU A 53 -8.14 5.76 2.04
CA GLU A 53 -9.29 6.62 1.79
C GLU A 53 -9.18 7.27 0.42
N ASP A 54 -10.33 7.54 -0.21
CA ASP A 54 -10.42 8.37 -1.41
C ASP A 54 -11.32 9.57 -1.13
N TRP A 55 -10.74 10.77 -1.21
CA TRP A 55 -11.44 12.02 -0.97
C TRP A 55 -12.16 12.57 -2.20
N SER A 56 -11.97 11.95 -3.38
CA SER A 56 -12.66 12.38 -4.61
C SER A 56 -14.14 12.01 -4.62
N GLU A 57 -14.59 11.04 -3.82
CA GLU A 57 -16.00 10.66 -3.71
C GLU A 57 -16.86 11.69 -2.95
N GLY A 58 -16.24 12.72 -2.36
CA GLY A 58 -16.90 13.73 -1.52
C GLY A 58 -17.09 15.12 -2.13
N SER A 59 -16.87 15.32 -3.44
CA SER A 59 -16.95 16.64 -4.11
C SER A 59 -17.97 16.68 -5.25
#